data_AF-A0A953M737-F1
#
_entry.id   AF-A0A953M737-F1
#
_cell.length_a   1.000
_cell.length_b   1.000
_cell.length_c   1.000
_cell.angle_alpha   90.00
_cell.angle_beta   90.00
_cell.angle_gamma   90.00
#
_symmetry.space_group_name_H-M   'P 1'
#
loop_
_entity.id
_entity.type
_entity.pdbx_description
1 polymer ?
#
loop_
_entity_poly.entity_id
_entity_poly.type
_entity_poly.pdbx_seq_one_letter_code
_entity_poly.pdbx_strand_id
1 'polypeptide(L)'
;MHEADRTSSVIRSVGLMSVLGVFALVGCRGGPSIDEARAEPVEMAKAGVLNIQVFRNVTTLELTNTTARSFEDATIWLNQRYSMPVGGLEIGESLELPLRGFVDEYGDTFRAGGFFATRDPVPVVLAQLESEGVLYGLLMGGNRIK
;
A
#
# COMPACT_ATOMS: atom_id res chain seq x y z
N MET A 1 41.83 0.62 71.55
CA MET A 1 43.18 1.20 71.53
C MET A 1 43.75 0.95 70.15
N HIS A 2 43.96 2.05 69.40
CA HIS A 2 44.59 2.25 68.08
C HIS A 2 44.12 1.44 66.87
N GLU A 3 43.61 2.10 65.82
CA GLU A 3 44.33 2.77 64.70
C GLU A 3 44.95 1.73 63.76
N ALA A 4 44.85 1.79 62.44
CA ALA A 4 44.74 2.96 61.60
C ALA A 4 44.12 2.62 60.23
N ASP A 5 43.48 3.64 59.70
CA ASP A 5 43.20 3.92 58.29
C ASP A 5 44.41 3.68 57.36
N ARG A 6 44.18 3.04 56.21
CA ARG A 6 44.92 3.30 54.96
C ARG A 6 44.21 2.74 53.72
N THR A 7 43.44 3.60 53.06
CA THR A 7 43.47 3.86 51.59
C THR A 7 44.07 2.78 50.66
N SER A 8 43.34 2.32 49.66
CA SER A 8 43.39 2.95 48.32
C SER A 8 42.58 2.17 47.26
N SER A 9 41.98 2.97 46.40
CA SER A 9 41.20 2.63 45.22
C SER A 9 42.00 1.87 44.16
N VAL A 10 41.45 0.74 43.69
CA VAL A 10 41.79 0.11 42.40
C VAL A 10 40.46 -0.18 41.71
N ILE A 11 39.90 0.78 40.95
CA ILE A 11 40.12 0.99 39.51
C ILE A 11 39.52 -0.14 38.65
N ARG A 12 38.40 0.24 38.01
CA ARG A 12 37.97 -0.06 36.63
C ARG A 12 37.24 -1.37 36.31
N SER A 13 36.16 -1.17 35.55
CA SER A 13 35.62 -2.07 34.52
C SER A 13 34.53 -3.05 34.92
N VAL A 14 33.36 -2.52 35.31
CA VAL A 14 32.07 -3.17 35.00
C VAL A 14 31.38 -2.20 34.04
N GLY A 15 31.60 -2.32 32.74
CA GLY A 15 30.97 -3.38 31.95
C GLY A 15 29.70 -2.81 31.31
N LEU A 16 29.89 -1.77 30.51
CA LEU A 16 28.90 -1.06 29.71
C LEU A 16 28.36 -2.00 28.63
N MET A 17 27.30 -2.77 28.89
CA MET A 17 26.66 -3.59 27.84
C MET A 17 25.24 -4.04 28.24
N SER A 18 24.22 -3.27 27.89
CA SER A 18 22.85 -3.75 27.56
C SER A 18 21.90 -2.56 27.32
N VAL A 19 21.96 -1.95 26.13
CA VAL A 19 20.93 -0.97 25.67
C VAL A 19 20.42 -1.29 24.25
N LEU A 20 20.74 -2.45 23.67
CA LEU A 20 20.27 -2.81 22.32
C LEU A 20 19.38 -4.05 22.39
N GLY A 21 18.06 -3.90 22.20
CA GLY A 21 17.26 -5.09 21.89
C GLY A 21 15.77 -5.05 22.14
N VAL A 22 15.03 -3.95 21.91
CA VAL A 22 13.56 -4.02 21.87
C VAL A 22 13.00 -2.99 20.87
N PHE A 23 13.16 -3.19 19.56
CA PHE A 23 12.49 -2.32 18.55
C PHE A 23 12.16 -2.99 17.20
N ALA A 24 11.96 -4.31 17.15
CA ALA A 24 11.84 -5.03 15.87
C ALA A 24 10.56 -5.87 15.70
N LEU A 25 9.39 -5.41 16.17
CA LEU A 25 8.13 -6.17 15.99
C LEU A 25 6.93 -5.34 15.46
N VAL A 26 7.17 -4.25 14.74
CA VAL A 26 6.08 -3.56 14.01
C VAL A 26 6.32 -3.74 12.51
N GLY A 27 5.75 -4.80 11.94
CA GLY A 27 5.97 -5.08 10.52
C GLY A 27 5.15 -6.22 9.91
N CYS A 28 3.97 -6.54 10.42
CA CYS A 28 3.02 -7.39 9.70
C CYS A 28 1.77 -6.56 9.38
N ARG A 29 1.79 -5.85 8.24
CA ARG A 29 0.56 -5.34 7.64
C ARG A 29 -0.08 -6.54 6.92
N GLY A 30 -1.22 -7.02 7.44
CA GLY A 30 -1.96 -8.13 6.86
C GLY A 30 -2.32 -7.81 5.40
N GLY A 31 -2.25 -8.83 4.54
CA GLY A 31 -2.77 -8.73 3.18
C GLY A 31 -4.28 -8.51 3.18
N PRO A 32 -4.87 -8.13 2.03
CA PRO A 32 -6.31 -7.95 1.89
C PRO A 32 -7.06 -9.18 2.41
N SER A 33 -8.11 -8.94 3.18
CA SER A 33 -8.94 -10.01 3.74
C SER A 33 -9.83 -10.62 2.66
N ILE A 34 -10.20 -11.91 2.79
CA ILE A 34 -11.06 -12.59 1.80
C ILE A 34 -12.42 -11.89 1.65
N ASP A 35 -12.87 -11.16 2.67
CA ASP A 35 -14.10 -10.35 2.64
C ASP A 35 -14.06 -9.20 1.60
N GLU A 36 -12.87 -8.86 1.08
CA GLU A 36 -12.69 -7.83 0.05
C GLU A 36 -12.86 -8.38 -1.39
N ALA A 37 -13.02 -9.69 -1.56
CA ALA A 37 -13.24 -10.33 -2.85
C ALA A 37 -14.64 -9.99 -3.39
N ARG A 38 -14.71 -9.22 -4.48
CA ARG A 38 -15.97 -8.79 -5.10
C ARG A 38 -15.93 -8.94 -6.62
N ALA A 39 -17.04 -9.39 -7.19
CA ALA A 39 -17.27 -9.42 -8.63
C ALA A 39 -17.44 -8.01 -9.20
N GLU A 40 -16.90 -7.77 -10.39
CA GLU A 40 -17.07 -6.48 -11.08
C GLU A 40 -18.57 -6.20 -11.29
N PRO A 41 -19.05 -5.00 -10.92
CA PRO A 41 -20.43 -4.63 -11.18
C PRO A 41 -20.65 -4.30 -12.66
N VAL A 42 -20.97 -5.32 -13.46
CA VAL A 42 -21.16 -5.23 -14.92
C VAL A 42 -22.27 -4.24 -15.32
N GLU A 43 -23.30 -4.09 -14.49
CA GLU A 43 -24.48 -3.25 -14.75
C GLU A 43 -24.35 -1.81 -14.21
N MET A 44 -23.20 -1.43 -13.65
CA MET A 44 -23.02 -0.11 -13.06
C MET A 44 -22.99 1.01 -14.11
N ALA A 45 -23.59 2.15 -13.76
CA ALA A 45 -23.54 3.35 -14.59
C ALA A 45 -22.09 3.83 -14.79
N LYS A 46 -21.69 4.06 -16.04
CA LYS A 46 -20.35 4.57 -16.39
C LYS A 46 -20.44 6.06 -16.70
N ALA A 47 -19.79 6.91 -15.92
CA ALA A 47 -19.96 8.37 -16.00
C ALA A 47 -18.81 9.10 -16.73
N GLY A 48 -17.87 8.38 -17.32
CA GLY A 48 -16.78 8.94 -18.11
C GLY A 48 -15.41 8.75 -17.47
N VAL A 49 -14.45 9.58 -17.86
CA VAL A 49 -13.05 9.51 -17.40
C VAL A 49 -12.75 10.69 -16.46
N LEU A 50 -12.24 10.40 -15.28
CA LEU A 50 -11.78 11.41 -14.31
C LEU A 50 -10.31 11.75 -14.57
N ASN A 51 -9.96 13.00 -14.29
CA ASN A 51 -8.57 13.47 -14.29
C ASN A 51 -7.85 13.02 -13.00
N ILE A 52 -7.80 11.71 -12.76
CA ILE A 52 -7.00 11.08 -11.72
C ILE A 52 -5.88 10.34 -12.45
N GLN A 53 -4.64 10.71 -12.14
CA GLN A 53 -3.47 10.14 -12.79
C GLN A 53 -3.08 8.85 -12.10
N VAL A 54 -2.85 7.79 -12.86
CA VAL A 54 -2.49 6.47 -12.36
C VAL A 54 -1.15 6.04 -12.94
N PHE A 55 -0.16 5.80 -12.08
CA PHE A 55 1.15 5.31 -12.47
C PHE A 55 1.41 3.95 -11.84
N ARG A 56 1.88 2.99 -12.64
CA ARG A 56 2.31 1.69 -12.11
C ARG A 56 3.81 1.71 -11.87
N ASN A 57 4.23 1.36 -10.65
CA ASN A 57 5.62 1.21 -10.24
C ASN A 57 5.90 -0.24 -9.82
N VAL A 58 6.36 -1.11 -10.73
CA VAL A 58 6.66 -2.54 -10.49
C VAL A 58 5.57 -3.29 -9.70
N THR A 59 5.57 -3.18 -8.37
CA THR A 59 4.65 -3.80 -7.41
C THR A 59 3.61 -2.87 -6.77
N THR A 60 3.64 -1.57 -7.02
CA THR A 60 2.69 -0.58 -6.49
C THR A 60 2.01 0.21 -7.60
N LEU A 61 0.88 0.82 -7.25
CA LEU A 61 0.09 1.71 -8.08
C LEU A 61 0.00 3.06 -7.35
N GLU A 62 0.44 4.12 -8.00
CA GLU A 62 0.35 5.49 -7.49
C GLU A 62 -0.81 6.19 -8.18
N LEU A 63 -1.73 6.74 -7.40
CA LEU A 63 -2.89 7.49 -7.90
C LEU A 63 -2.82 8.91 -7.36
N THR A 64 -3.08 9.90 -8.20
CA THR A 64 -3.15 11.31 -7.77
C THR A 64 -4.44 11.94 -8.27
N ASN A 65 -5.24 12.46 -7.34
CA ASN A 65 -6.48 13.15 -7.68
C ASN A 65 -6.20 14.59 -8.11
N THR A 66 -6.21 14.83 -9.41
CA THR A 66 -6.05 16.19 -9.98
C THR A 66 -7.40 16.82 -10.35
N THR A 67 -8.50 16.23 -9.89
CA THR A 67 -9.85 16.78 -10.07
C THR A 67 -10.19 17.78 -8.96
N ALA A 68 -11.28 18.52 -9.13
CA ALA A 68 -11.84 19.40 -8.09
C ALA A 68 -12.91 18.70 -7.22
N ARG A 69 -12.88 17.37 -7.12
CA ARG A 69 -13.83 16.55 -6.36
C ARG A 69 -13.08 15.61 -5.44
N SER A 70 -13.56 15.44 -4.21
CA SER A 70 -13.16 14.35 -3.33
C SER A 70 -14.06 13.13 -3.56
N PHE A 71 -13.56 11.96 -3.16
CA PHE A 71 -14.30 10.70 -3.20
C PHE A 71 -14.20 10.06 -1.83
N GLU A 72 -15.32 9.60 -1.29
CA GLU A 72 -15.39 8.89 0.00
C GLU A 72 -15.84 7.44 -0.27
N ASP A 73 -15.36 6.48 0.55
CA ASP A 73 -15.72 5.06 0.45
C ASP A 73 -15.64 4.49 -0.97
N ALA A 74 -14.53 4.78 -1.66
CA ALA A 74 -14.35 4.42 -3.04
C ALA A 74 -13.71 3.04 -3.21
N THR A 75 -13.84 2.45 -4.40
CA THR A 75 -13.15 1.20 -4.75
C THR A 75 -12.37 1.38 -6.04
N ILE A 76 -11.10 0.99 -6.03
CA ILE A 76 -10.29 0.97 -7.25
C ILE A 76 -10.43 -0.38 -7.92
N TRP A 77 -10.71 -0.35 -9.22
CA TRP A 77 -10.81 -1.52 -10.08
C TRP A 77 -9.69 -1.54 -11.10
N LEU A 78 -9.04 -2.70 -11.24
CA LEU A 78 -8.03 -2.96 -12.26
C LEU A 78 -8.53 -4.04 -13.21
N ASN A 79 -8.40 -3.73 -14.51
CA ASN A 79 -8.73 -4.64 -15.60
C ASN A 79 -10.11 -5.29 -15.46
N GLN A 80 -11.08 -4.57 -14.87
CA GLN A 80 -12.46 -5.06 -14.70
C GLN A 80 -12.57 -6.39 -13.94
N ARG A 81 -11.59 -6.70 -13.08
CA ARG A 81 -11.52 -7.99 -12.39
C ARG A 81 -11.06 -7.88 -10.97
N TYR A 82 -10.00 -7.10 -10.72
CA TYR A 82 -9.41 -7.01 -9.40
C TYR A 82 -9.84 -5.70 -8.76
N SER A 83 -10.26 -5.75 -7.50
CA SER A 83 -10.70 -4.60 -6.75
C SER A 83 -9.90 -4.42 -5.46
N MET A 84 -9.85 -3.17 -5.00
CA MET A 84 -9.32 -2.82 -3.69
C MET A 84 -10.13 -1.62 -3.14
N PRO A 85 -10.83 -1.79 -2.01
CA PRO A 85 -11.48 -0.68 -1.33
C PRO A 85 -10.44 0.34 -0.87
N VAL A 86 -10.76 1.63 -1.01
CA VAL A 86 -9.99 2.74 -0.49
C VAL A 86 -10.93 3.65 0.31
N GLY A 87 -10.51 4.09 1.49
CA GLY A 87 -11.40 4.88 2.36
C GLY A 87 -11.84 6.21 1.74
N GLY A 88 -11.06 6.72 0.79
CA GLY A 88 -11.38 7.92 0.03
C GLY A 88 -10.18 8.39 -0.78
N LEU A 89 -10.37 9.51 -1.47
CA LEU A 89 -9.33 10.19 -2.22
C LEU A 89 -9.65 11.69 -2.29
N GLU A 90 -8.94 12.47 -1.48
CA GLU A 90 -9.11 13.92 -1.36
C GLU A 90 -8.56 14.68 -2.57
N ILE A 91 -8.96 15.94 -2.70
CA ILE A 91 -8.49 16.83 -3.77
C ILE A 91 -6.98 17.04 -3.64
N GLY A 92 -6.23 16.69 -4.69
CA GLY A 92 -4.77 16.78 -4.70
C GLY A 92 -4.05 15.66 -3.94
N GLU A 93 -4.77 14.73 -3.32
CA GLU A 93 -4.17 13.62 -2.59
C GLU A 93 -3.52 12.61 -3.55
N SER A 94 -2.41 12.02 -3.08
CA SER A 94 -1.75 10.90 -3.72
C SER A 94 -1.81 9.66 -2.84
N LEU A 95 -2.28 8.55 -3.40
CA LEU A 95 -2.29 7.24 -2.76
C LEU A 95 -1.26 6.32 -3.41
N GLU A 96 -0.52 5.56 -2.59
CA GLU A 96 0.30 4.45 -3.05
C GLU A 96 -0.33 3.14 -2.59
N LEU A 97 -0.86 2.38 -3.56
CA LEU A 97 -1.56 1.13 -3.33
C LEU A 97 -0.67 -0.05 -3.73
N PRO A 98 -0.47 -1.05 -2.85
CA PRO A 98 0.23 -2.27 -3.23
C PRO A 98 -0.62 -3.06 -4.23
N LEU A 99 -0.05 -3.46 -5.38
CA LEU A 99 -0.79 -4.26 -6.36
C LEU A 99 -1.25 -5.60 -5.77
N ARG A 100 -0.53 -6.14 -4.78
CA ARG A 100 -0.96 -7.35 -4.05
C ARG A 100 -2.17 -7.15 -3.13
N GLY A 101 -2.63 -5.91 -2.96
CA GLY A 101 -3.87 -5.58 -2.28
C GLY A 101 -5.12 -5.82 -3.13
N PHE A 102 -4.95 -5.95 -4.45
CA PHE A 102 -6.06 -6.14 -5.37
C PHE A 102 -6.42 -7.62 -5.49
N VAL A 103 -7.69 -7.94 -5.25
CA VAL A 103 -8.24 -9.30 -5.27
C VAL A 103 -9.40 -9.40 -6.26
N ASP A 104 -9.58 -10.56 -6.87
CA ASP A 104 -10.75 -10.83 -7.71
C ASP A 104 -11.87 -11.54 -6.95
N GLU A 105 -12.97 -11.85 -7.65
CA GLU A 105 -14.14 -12.53 -7.09
C GLU A 105 -13.87 -13.93 -6.51
N TYR A 106 -12.76 -14.57 -6.88
CA TYR A 106 -12.34 -15.87 -6.37
C TYR A 106 -11.29 -15.74 -5.25
N GLY A 107 -10.91 -14.51 -4.88
CA GLY A 107 -9.86 -14.21 -3.92
C GLY A 107 -8.45 -14.30 -4.51
N ASP A 108 -8.30 -14.44 -5.83
CA ASP A 108 -6.98 -14.44 -6.46
C ASP A 108 -6.38 -13.03 -6.44
N THR A 109 -5.14 -12.93 -5.97
CA THR A 109 -4.42 -11.67 -5.89
C THR A 109 -3.83 -11.25 -7.24
N PHE A 110 -3.84 -9.94 -7.53
CA PHE A 110 -3.20 -9.37 -8.71
C PHE A 110 -1.70 -9.69 -8.75
N ARG A 111 -1.28 -10.26 -9.87
CA ARG A 111 0.12 -10.68 -10.09
C ARG A 111 0.98 -9.49 -10.49
N ALA A 112 1.49 -8.80 -9.48
CA ALA A 112 2.29 -7.60 -9.65
C ALA A 112 3.67 -7.85 -10.32
N GLY A 113 4.20 -9.07 -10.25
CA GLY A 113 5.57 -9.41 -10.64
C GLY A 113 6.58 -9.10 -9.54
N GLY A 114 7.79 -8.70 -9.96
CA GLY A 114 8.93 -8.41 -9.09
C GLY A 114 10.17 -9.21 -9.47
N PHE A 115 11.31 -8.88 -8.87
CA PHE A 115 12.61 -9.47 -9.21
C PHE A 115 12.65 -11.00 -9.05
N PHE A 116 11.93 -11.54 -8.07
CA PHE A 116 11.85 -12.98 -7.80
C PHE A 116 10.51 -13.61 -8.22
N ALA A 117 9.76 -12.96 -9.11
CA ALA A 117 8.49 -13.50 -9.57
C ALA A 117 8.72 -14.74 -10.46
N THR A 118 8.02 -15.82 -10.14
CA THR A 118 8.05 -17.08 -10.91
C THR A 118 7.07 -17.10 -12.08
N ARG A 119 6.21 -16.08 -12.18
CA ARG A 119 5.18 -15.92 -13.20
C ARG A 119 5.21 -14.50 -13.75
N ASP A 120 4.82 -14.37 -15.01
CA ASP A 120 4.75 -13.08 -15.67
C ASP A 120 3.75 -12.13 -14.98
N PRO A 121 4.10 -10.84 -14.86
CA PRO A 121 3.21 -9.84 -14.30
C PRO A 121 1.99 -9.63 -15.18
N VAL A 122 0.83 -9.43 -14.55
CA VAL A 122 -0.37 -8.98 -15.25
C VAL A 122 -0.20 -7.48 -15.56
N PRO A 123 -0.38 -7.04 -16.81
CA PRO A 123 -0.35 -5.62 -17.14
C PRO A 123 -1.58 -4.91 -16.56
N VAL A 124 -1.41 -3.67 -16.09
CA VAL A 124 -2.54 -2.80 -15.77
C VAL A 124 -2.91 -2.05 -17.05
N VAL A 125 -3.98 -2.48 -17.71
CA VAL A 125 -4.45 -1.90 -18.97
C VAL A 125 -5.63 -0.95 -18.77
N LEU A 126 -6.33 -1.09 -17.64
CA LEU A 126 -7.48 -0.29 -17.28
C LEU A 126 -7.49 -0.10 -15.76
N ALA A 127 -7.66 1.16 -15.33
CA ALA A 127 -7.91 1.52 -13.94
C ALA A 127 -9.21 2.32 -13.87
N GLN A 128 -10.05 2.01 -12.89
CA GLN A 128 -11.34 2.65 -12.68
C GLN A 128 -11.56 2.94 -11.20
N LEU A 129 -12.37 3.96 -10.92
CA LEU A 129 -12.83 4.32 -9.58
C LEU A 129 -14.34 4.10 -9.52
N GLU A 130 -14.78 3.29 -8.58
CA GLU A 130 -16.18 3.19 -8.17
C GLU A 130 -16.41 4.13 -6.99
N SER A 131 -17.41 5.00 -7.11
CA SER A 131 -17.85 5.89 -6.05
C SER A 131 -19.32 6.22 -6.26
N GLU A 132 -20.11 6.26 -5.17
CA GLU A 132 -21.54 6.61 -5.21
C GLU A 132 -22.37 5.77 -6.22
N GLY A 133 -22.00 4.50 -6.42
CA GLY A 133 -22.67 3.61 -7.37
C GLY A 133 -22.40 3.93 -8.84
N VAL A 134 -21.33 4.67 -9.12
CA VAL A 134 -20.92 5.08 -10.46
C VAL A 134 -19.46 4.66 -10.70
N LEU A 135 -19.19 4.18 -11.91
CA LEU A 135 -17.85 3.75 -12.33
C LEU A 135 -17.22 4.80 -13.26
N TYR A 136 -16.04 5.27 -12.89
CA TYR A 136 -15.26 6.25 -13.62
C TYR A 136 -13.96 5.64 -14.15
N GLY A 137 -13.63 5.88 -15.41
CA GLY A 137 -12.30 5.57 -15.93
C GLY A 137 -11.23 6.51 -15.35
N LEU A 138 -10.01 6.02 -15.17
CA LEU A 138 -8.87 6.82 -14.72
C LEU A 138 -7.84 6.98 -15.85
N LEU A 139 -7.03 8.03 -15.75
CA LEU A 139 -5.99 8.30 -16.74
C LEU A 139 -4.72 7.51 -16.41
N MET A 140 -4.41 6.53 -17.23
CA MET A 140 -3.14 5.81 -17.14
C MET A 140 -2.00 6.73 -17.58
N GLY A 141 -1.14 7.09 -16.64
CA GLY A 141 0.11 7.78 -16.89
C GLY A 141 1.10 6.86 -17.59
N GLY A 142 1.88 7.42 -18.52
CA GLY A 142 2.98 6.72 -19.16
C GLY A 142 4.00 6.21 -18.12
N ASN A 143 4.76 5.17 -18.48
CA ASN A 143 5.72 4.53 -17.58
C ASN A 143 6.75 5.57 -17.08
N ARG A 144 6.72 5.94 -15.79
CA ARG A 144 7.77 6.77 -15.17
C ARG A 144 9.00 5.89 -14.96
N ILE A 145 9.90 5.88 -15.95
CA ILE A 145 11.25 5.37 -15.75
C ILE A 145 11.97 6.44 -14.91
N LYS A 146 12.12 6.19 -13.61
CA LYS A 146 13.03 6.95 -12.75
C LYS A 146 14.45 6.47 -12.96
#